data_AF-V6U2L3-F1
#
_entry.id   AF-V6U2L3-F1
#
_cell.length_a   1.000
_cell.length_b   1.000
_cell.length_c   1.000
_cell.angle_alpha   90.00
_cell.angle_beta   90.00
_cell.angle_gamma   90.00
#
_symmetry.space_group_name_H-M   'P 1'
#
loop_
_entity.id
_entity.type
_entity.pdbx_description
1 polymer ?
#
loop_
_entity_poly.entity_id
_entity_poly.type
_entity_poly.pdbx_seq_one_letter_code
_entity_poly.pdbx_strand_id
1 'polypeptide(L)'
;MTIEKDEAEKLISKWLDLDFWPITRGKALELLASELYTQILIDFDPQNRIELSSHGLQGEYGPGFNKLNEVVVAQTAQSIYYYCLRVIGETELKMHGVGIGYDWSPHAEDFARISAAVFLLHGVRVYMVSEPVSASYVGYLNKYYMCGCGFMATETHISHAECQYVIYGIGYGSTLTAPHSTNVSEMISADNSHIFVPHPGLQSLEKVLEKGLESRLLVMIDQEHEVSKAYHGDLKLLKYFSREYRKRMRTSFRIGCFLLGMHDRCKVISILQNLFQFSTDAIQSRFVFFEDTQPGLTSPEKCISVACDKADAINSCITADRAPPIKIVMCIDINAEAICLAELIESSTGGCQPQWCIHDRDDINAFAANWCVENLNGNPTVLARLKEHRAKYDRGMYVHDHSIRTSSPHFEVARYDDTAHIDSSKEDKEERKCGAVCACYQGFQRSVHKVTTARDGAILLGILAELIIDLYEFSGSGISIKKSANEKLDSNTLGEYINIFTESITS
;
A
#
# COMPACT_ATOMS: atom_id res chain seq x y z
N MET A 1 -15.58 -23.52 36.83
CA MET A 1 -15.38 -24.73 36.00
C MET A 1 -16.64 -25.20 35.31
N THR A 2 -17.67 -25.75 35.98
CA THR A 2 -18.87 -26.28 35.28
C THR A 2 -19.66 -25.20 34.51
N ILE A 3 -19.91 -24.04 35.13
CA ILE A 3 -20.64 -22.92 34.49
C ILE A 3 -19.87 -22.34 33.29
N GLU A 4 -18.54 -22.19 33.42
CA GLU A 4 -17.68 -21.66 32.34
C GLU A 4 -17.63 -22.62 31.15
N LYS A 5 -17.57 -23.93 31.44
CA LYS A 5 -17.65 -24.98 30.43
C LYS A 5 -18.99 -24.94 29.69
N ASP A 6 -20.11 -24.91 30.42
CA ASP A 6 -21.45 -24.93 29.84
C ASP A 6 -21.68 -23.71 28.91
N GLU A 7 -21.22 -22.52 29.31
CA GLU A 7 -21.34 -21.32 28.48
C GLU A 7 -20.37 -21.36 27.27
N ALA A 8 -19.14 -21.85 27.44
CA ALA A 8 -18.18 -22.02 26.34
C ALA A 8 -18.71 -23.01 25.27
N GLU A 9 -19.26 -24.15 25.69
CA GLU A 9 -19.88 -25.14 24.80
C GLU A 9 -21.05 -24.52 24.01
N LYS A 10 -21.87 -23.72 24.67
CA LYS A 10 -23.00 -23.01 24.05
C LYS A 10 -22.54 -21.95 23.04
N LEU A 11 -21.51 -21.17 23.35
CA LEU A 11 -20.95 -20.18 22.41
C LEU A 11 -20.37 -20.85 21.17
N ILE A 12 -19.58 -21.92 21.34
CA ILE A 12 -19.06 -22.70 20.20
C ILE A 12 -20.19 -23.30 19.39
N SER A 13 -21.21 -23.90 20.03
CA SER A 13 -22.34 -24.48 19.31
C SER A 13 -23.01 -23.43 18.41
N LYS A 14 -23.27 -22.22 18.95
CA LYS A 14 -23.85 -21.12 18.17
C LYS A 14 -22.94 -20.68 17.02
N TRP A 15 -21.63 -20.62 17.22
CA TRP A 15 -20.69 -20.29 16.16
C TRP A 15 -20.66 -21.35 15.06
N LEU A 16 -20.67 -22.64 15.45
CA LEU A 16 -20.71 -23.76 14.51
C LEU A 16 -22.02 -23.83 13.71
N ASP A 17 -23.09 -23.17 14.15
CA ASP A 17 -24.30 -23.00 13.33
C ASP A 17 -24.11 -21.98 12.19
N LEU A 18 -23.15 -21.05 12.34
CA LEU A 18 -22.83 -20.01 11.36
C LEU A 18 -21.67 -20.43 10.43
N ASP A 19 -20.69 -21.12 10.98
CA ASP A 19 -19.44 -21.47 10.31
C ASP A 19 -19.59 -22.80 9.55
N PHE A 20 -19.44 -22.82 8.23
CA PHE A 20 -19.37 -24.06 7.44
C PHE A 20 -17.99 -24.31 6.84
N TRP A 21 -16.96 -23.55 7.23
CA TRP A 21 -15.59 -23.69 6.73
C TRP A 21 -14.80 -24.71 7.56
N PRO A 22 -14.24 -25.78 6.94
CA PRO A 22 -13.65 -26.89 7.70
C PRO A 22 -12.48 -26.50 8.62
N ILE A 23 -11.67 -25.51 8.21
CA ILE A 23 -10.45 -25.12 8.92
C ILE A 23 -10.80 -24.45 10.26
N THR A 24 -11.64 -23.42 10.24
CA THR A 24 -12.06 -22.70 11.44
C THR A 24 -12.95 -23.54 12.35
N ARG A 25 -13.83 -24.38 11.77
CA ARG A 25 -14.59 -25.38 12.54
C ARG A 25 -13.67 -26.34 13.28
N GLY A 26 -12.63 -26.85 12.62
CA GLY A 26 -11.63 -27.73 13.21
C GLY A 26 -10.94 -27.05 14.41
N LYS A 27 -10.43 -25.84 14.21
CA LYS A 27 -9.81 -25.04 15.28
C LYS A 27 -10.76 -24.77 16.44
N ALA A 28 -12.03 -24.47 16.19
CA ALA A 28 -13.02 -24.26 17.25
C ALA A 28 -13.24 -25.52 18.09
N LEU A 29 -13.34 -26.69 17.45
CA LEU A 29 -13.48 -27.98 18.13
C LEU A 29 -12.20 -28.37 18.90
N GLU A 30 -11.01 -28.01 18.40
CA GLU A 30 -9.74 -28.21 19.09
C GLU A 30 -9.63 -27.38 20.37
N LEU A 31 -10.09 -26.12 20.35
CA LEU A 31 -10.16 -25.28 21.56
C LEU A 31 -11.06 -25.92 22.62
N LEU A 32 -12.21 -26.46 22.21
CA LEU A 32 -13.15 -27.14 23.10
C LEU A 32 -12.56 -28.44 23.68
N ALA A 33 -11.96 -29.27 22.83
CA ALA A 33 -11.31 -30.51 23.24
C ALA A 33 -10.11 -30.29 24.17
N SER A 34 -9.43 -29.14 24.02
CA SER A 34 -8.32 -28.73 24.88
C SER A 34 -8.75 -28.02 26.16
N GLU A 35 -10.06 -27.94 26.42
CA GLU A 35 -10.66 -27.31 27.60
C GLU A 35 -10.23 -25.84 27.82
N LEU A 36 -9.96 -25.11 26.72
CA LEU A 36 -9.54 -23.70 26.76
C LEU A 36 -10.73 -22.74 26.97
N TYR A 37 -11.57 -23.01 27.98
CA TYR A 37 -12.85 -22.33 28.19
C TYR A 37 -12.71 -20.81 28.33
N THR A 38 -11.68 -20.31 29.02
CA THR A 38 -11.44 -18.86 29.15
C THR A 38 -11.21 -18.20 27.80
N GLN A 39 -10.41 -18.83 26.93
CA GLN A 39 -10.16 -18.34 25.58
C GLN A 39 -11.45 -18.37 24.76
N ILE A 40 -12.25 -19.43 24.88
CA ILE A 40 -13.52 -19.59 24.17
C ILE A 40 -14.52 -18.50 24.58
N LEU A 41 -14.66 -18.21 25.87
CA LEU A 41 -15.54 -17.15 26.37
C LEU A 41 -15.16 -15.77 25.84
N ILE A 42 -13.88 -15.53 25.55
CA ILE A 42 -13.42 -14.29 24.94
C ILE A 42 -13.65 -14.32 23.43
N ASP A 43 -13.21 -15.39 22.76
CA ASP A 43 -13.16 -15.44 21.29
C ASP A 43 -14.53 -15.57 20.64
N PHE A 44 -15.45 -16.29 21.28
CA PHE A 44 -16.75 -16.63 20.72
C PHE A 44 -17.90 -15.78 21.27
N ASP A 45 -17.64 -14.84 22.18
CA ASP A 45 -18.64 -13.85 22.58
C ASP A 45 -18.83 -12.81 21.47
N PRO A 46 -20.04 -12.67 20.89
CA PRO A 46 -20.33 -11.66 19.88
C PRO A 46 -20.03 -10.21 20.32
N GLN A 47 -20.02 -9.93 21.63
CA GLN A 47 -19.69 -8.61 22.16
C GLN A 47 -18.21 -8.26 21.98
N ASN A 48 -17.34 -9.27 21.85
CA ASN A 48 -15.90 -9.10 21.64
C ASN A 48 -15.53 -9.10 20.15
N ARG A 49 -16.52 -8.96 19.26
CA ARG A 49 -16.27 -8.95 17.81
C ARG A 49 -15.21 -7.91 17.43
N ILE A 50 -14.37 -8.26 16.45
CA ILE A 50 -13.43 -7.30 15.84
C ILE A 50 -14.19 -6.06 15.37
N GLU A 51 -13.72 -4.90 15.82
CA GLU A 51 -14.30 -3.61 15.45
C GLU A 51 -13.93 -3.23 14.02
N LEU A 52 -14.92 -2.74 13.26
CA LEU A 52 -14.68 -2.13 11.97
C LEU A 52 -14.19 -0.68 12.13
N SER A 53 -12.90 -0.49 11.90
CA SER A 53 -12.24 0.82 11.95
C SER A 53 -12.20 1.49 10.57
N SER A 54 -11.64 2.71 10.50
CA SER A 54 -11.33 3.39 9.24
C SER A 54 -10.28 2.67 8.38
N HIS A 55 -9.56 1.69 8.94
CA HIS A 55 -8.58 0.86 8.24
C HIS A 55 -9.14 -0.52 7.87
N GLY A 56 -10.44 -0.74 8.08
CA GLY A 56 -11.07 -2.06 7.93
C GLY A 56 -11.03 -2.88 9.22
N LEU A 57 -11.16 -4.19 9.07
CA LEU A 57 -11.02 -5.16 10.17
C LEU A 57 -9.55 -5.60 10.28
N GLN A 58 -9.07 -5.75 11.51
CA GLN A 58 -7.73 -6.25 11.80
C GLN A 58 -7.80 -7.29 12.90
N GLY A 59 -7.13 -8.43 12.71
CA GLY A 59 -7.00 -9.44 13.74
C GLY A 59 -6.30 -10.70 13.25
N GLU A 60 -5.86 -11.52 14.19
CA GLU A 60 -5.27 -12.82 13.90
C GLU A 60 -6.30 -13.75 13.22
N TYR A 61 -5.81 -14.60 12.32
CA TYR A 61 -6.66 -15.61 11.69
C TYR A 61 -7.01 -16.75 12.66
N GLY A 62 -8.30 -16.95 12.93
CA GLY A 62 -8.76 -17.97 13.86
C GLY A 62 -10.29 -18.04 14.00
N PRO A 63 -10.81 -19.04 14.73
CA PRO A 63 -12.25 -19.15 14.97
C PRO A 63 -12.73 -18.12 16.00
N GLY A 64 -14.02 -17.75 15.94
CA GLY A 64 -14.64 -16.80 16.87
C GLY A 64 -14.87 -15.41 16.27
N PHE A 65 -15.60 -14.55 16.97
CA PHE A 65 -15.96 -13.20 16.53
C PHE A 65 -14.81 -12.20 16.69
N ASN A 66 -13.88 -12.44 17.62
CA ASN A 66 -12.73 -11.57 17.88
C ASN A 66 -11.49 -11.89 17.03
N LYS A 67 -11.60 -12.86 16.11
CA LYS A 67 -10.58 -13.26 15.14
C LYS A 67 -11.06 -12.96 13.72
N LEU A 68 -10.14 -12.75 12.79
CA LEU A 68 -10.50 -12.60 11.40
C LEU A 68 -10.70 -14.00 10.80
N ASN A 69 -11.83 -14.22 10.13
CA ASN A 69 -12.18 -15.48 9.49
C ASN A 69 -13.32 -15.27 8.49
N GLU A 70 -13.68 -16.36 7.83
CA GLU A 70 -14.69 -16.43 6.79
C GLU A 70 -16.08 -16.01 7.25
N VAL A 71 -16.49 -16.35 8.49
CA VAL A 71 -17.77 -15.91 9.07
C VAL A 71 -17.76 -14.39 9.27
N VAL A 72 -16.71 -13.85 9.88
CA VAL A 72 -16.57 -12.41 10.11
C VAL A 72 -16.55 -11.65 8.79
N VAL A 73 -15.82 -12.13 7.78
CA VAL A 73 -15.73 -11.54 6.44
C VAL A 73 -17.09 -11.60 5.73
N ALA A 74 -17.78 -12.75 5.74
CA ALA A 74 -19.09 -12.91 5.13
C ALA A 74 -20.12 -11.95 5.74
N GLN A 75 -20.22 -11.91 7.08
CA GLN A 75 -21.13 -11.00 7.80
C GLN A 75 -20.82 -9.53 7.47
N THR A 76 -19.54 -9.17 7.39
CA THR A 76 -19.11 -7.80 7.09
C THR A 76 -19.44 -7.43 5.65
N ALA A 77 -19.16 -8.29 4.68
CA ALA A 77 -19.54 -8.08 3.28
C ALA A 77 -21.07 -7.93 3.12
N GLN A 78 -21.86 -8.74 3.83
CA GLN A 78 -23.32 -8.62 3.83
C GLN A 78 -23.78 -7.28 4.42
N SER A 79 -23.17 -6.85 5.52
CA SER A 79 -23.45 -5.56 6.15
C SER A 79 -23.21 -4.40 5.20
N ILE A 80 -22.06 -4.43 4.50
CA ILE A 80 -21.71 -3.43 3.50
C ILE A 80 -22.71 -3.45 2.34
N TYR A 81 -23.14 -4.62 1.86
CA TYR A 81 -24.18 -4.70 0.83
C TYR A 81 -25.46 -3.98 1.25
N TYR A 82 -26.01 -4.29 2.43
CA TYR A 82 -27.23 -3.64 2.92
C TYR A 82 -27.02 -2.16 3.21
N TYR A 83 -25.83 -1.76 3.66
CA TYR A 83 -25.49 -0.37 3.85
C TYR A 83 -25.48 0.40 2.52
N CYS A 84 -24.83 -0.14 1.49
CA CYS A 84 -24.84 0.42 0.15
C CYS A 84 -26.26 0.51 -0.41
N LEU A 85 -27.09 -0.52 -0.25
CA LEU A 85 -28.50 -0.46 -0.63
C LEU A 85 -29.23 0.72 0.04
N ARG A 86 -28.98 0.97 1.32
CA ARG A 86 -29.60 2.07 2.06
C ARG A 86 -29.12 3.44 1.59
N VAL A 87 -27.85 3.57 1.22
CA VAL A 87 -27.22 4.87 0.93
C VAL A 87 -27.35 5.27 -0.55
N ILE A 88 -27.10 4.35 -1.48
CA ILE A 88 -27.11 4.64 -2.93
C ILE A 88 -28.26 3.95 -3.68
N GLY A 89 -28.94 2.98 -3.07
CA GLY A 89 -30.03 2.25 -3.70
C GLY A 89 -29.56 1.07 -4.57
N GLU A 90 -30.49 0.17 -4.85
CA GLU A 90 -30.21 -1.08 -5.58
C GLU A 90 -29.78 -0.83 -7.04
N THR A 91 -30.40 0.12 -7.72
CA THR A 91 -30.10 0.44 -9.12
C THR A 91 -28.66 0.91 -9.29
N GLU A 92 -28.21 1.85 -8.47
CA GLU A 92 -26.84 2.37 -8.51
C GLU A 92 -25.83 1.28 -8.13
N LEU A 93 -26.11 0.51 -7.06
CA LEU A 93 -25.22 -0.56 -6.62
C LEU A 93 -25.06 -1.66 -7.69
N LYS A 94 -26.14 -2.05 -8.37
CA LYS A 94 -26.07 -3.06 -9.45
C LYS A 94 -25.42 -2.53 -10.73
N MET A 95 -25.59 -1.23 -11.02
CA MET A 95 -24.95 -0.58 -12.17
C MET A 95 -23.44 -0.49 -11.99
N HIS A 96 -23.00 -0.04 -10.81
CA HIS A 96 -21.61 0.23 -10.51
C HIS A 96 -20.83 -0.96 -9.97
N GLY A 97 -21.51 -1.89 -9.31
CA GLY A 97 -20.89 -3.09 -8.78
C GLY A 97 -19.91 -2.84 -7.62
N VAL A 98 -19.06 -3.83 -7.38
CA VAL A 98 -18.02 -3.83 -6.34
C VAL A 98 -16.66 -4.20 -6.95
N GLY A 99 -15.60 -3.50 -6.56
CA GLY A 99 -14.22 -3.81 -6.95
C GLY A 99 -13.47 -4.52 -5.82
N ILE A 100 -12.95 -5.72 -6.08
CA ILE A 100 -12.36 -6.60 -5.06
C ILE A 100 -10.92 -6.97 -5.47
N GLY A 101 -10.00 -6.84 -4.53
CA GLY A 101 -8.65 -7.36 -4.67
C GLY A 101 -8.14 -8.05 -3.42
N TYR A 102 -6.98 -8.66 -3.57
CA TYR A 102 -6.22 -9.35 -2.54
C TYR A 102 -4.73 -9.25 -2.89
N ASP A 103 -3.85 -9.45 -1.92
CA ASP A 103 -2.41 -9.56 -2.12
C ASP A 103 -1.91 -11.00 -1.86
N TRP A 104 -0.60 -11.15 -1.61
CA TRP A 104 0.05 -12.44 -1.38
C TRP A 104 -0.15 -12.99 0.02
N SER A 105 -0.89 -12.28 0.88
CA SER A 105 -1.08 -12.71 2.25
C SER A 105 -1.90 -14.00 2.33
N PRO A 106 -1.62 -14.88 3.30
CA PRO A 106 -2.43 -16.05 3.59
C PRO A 106 -3.91 -15.66 3.77
N HIS A 107 -4.81 -16.49 3.24
CA HIS A 107 -6.27 -16.31 3.30
C HIS A 107 -6.83 -15.08 2.55
N ALA A 108 -5.99 -14.20 2.01
CA ALA A 108 -6.46 -12.98 1.34
C ALA A 108 -7.34 -13.30 0.12
N GLU A 109 -6.93 -14.29 -0.69
CA GLU A 109 -7.74 -14.77 -1.81
C GLU A 109 -9.08 -15.35 -1.35
N ASP A 110 -9.09 -16.18 -0.29
CA ASP A 110 -10.31 -16.77 0.24
C ASP A 110 -11.32 -15.69 0.70
N PHE A 111 -10.82 -14.67 1.40
CA PHE A 111 -11.65 -13.53 1.83
C PHE A 111 -12.19 -12.75 0.64
N ALA A 112 -11.37 -12.46 -0.38
CA ALA A 112 -11.83 -11.80 -1.60
C ALA A 112 -12.94 -12.60 -2.30
N ARG A 113 -12.80 -13.93 -2.37
CA ARG A 113 -13.77 -14.84 -3.00
C ARG A 113 -15.09 -14.89 -2.23
N ILE A 114 -15.04 -14.94 -0.91
CA ILE A 114 -16.23 -14.90 -0.04
C ILE A 114 -16.99 -13.58 -0.27
N SER A 115 -16.27 -12.46 -0.28
CA SER A 115 -16.87 -11.15 -0.53
C SER A 115 -17.47 -11.05 -1.92
N ALA A 116 -16.78 -11.54 -2.95
CA ALA A 116 -17.33 -11.63 -4.31
C ALA A 116 -18.65 -12.41 -4.32
N ALA A 117 -18.68 -13.59 -3.70
CA ALA A 117 -19.85 -14.45 -3.67
C ALA A 117 -21.04 -13.80 -2.96
N VAL A 118 -20.82 -13.08 -1.85
CA VAL A 118 -21.89 -12.33 -1.16
C VAL A 118 -22.59 -11.36 -2.11
N PHE A 119 -21.85 -10.59 -2.91
CA PHE A 119 -22.42 -9.62 -3.83
C PHE A 119 -23.08 -10.30 -5.05
N LEU A 120 -22.48 -11.37 -5.58
CA LEU A 120 -23.05 -12.16 -6.66
C LEU A 120 -24.39 -12.80 -6.28
N LEU A 121 -24.52 -13.29 -5.04
CA LEU A 121 -25.76 -13.87 -4.51
C LEU A 121 -26.91 -12.85 -4.48
N HIS A 122 -26.59 -11.56 -4.40
CA HIS A 122 -27.54 -10.45 -4.47
C HIS A 122 -27.70 -9.86 -5.90
N GLY A 123 -27.06 -10.47 -6.89
CA GLY A 123 -27.11 -10.03 -8.29
C GLY A 123 -26.38 -8.71 -8.54
N VAL A 124 -25.40 -8.37 -7.70
CA VAL A 124 -24.50 -7.22 -7.90
C VAL A 124 -23.30 -7.65 -8.72
N ARG A 125 -22.88 -6.82 -9.66
CA ARG A 125 -21.68 -7.07 -10.47
C ARG A 125 -20.41 -6.96 -9.61
N VAL A 126 -19.47 -7.85 -9.83
CA VAL A 126 -18.18 -7.93 -9.15
C VAL A 126 -17.05 -7.82 -10.17
N TYR A 127 -16.13 -6.90 -9.95
CA TYR A 127 -14.84 -6.81 -10.63
C TYR A 127 -13.77 -7.32 -9.66
N MET A 128 -13.25 -8.52 -9.88
CA MET A 128 -12.28 -9.15 -8.98
C MET A 128 -10.96 -9.37 -9.72
N VAL A 129 -9.84 -9.03 -9.11
CA VAL A 129 -8.52 -9.34 -9.68
C VAL A 129 -8.29 -10.84 -9.83
N SER A 130 -7.60 -11.27 -10.88
CA SER A 130 -7.26 -12.68 -11.11
C SER A 130 -5.96 -13.12 -10.44
N GLU A 131 -5.22 -12.18 -9.88
CA GLU A 131 -3.93 -12.40 -9.23
C GLU A 131 -3.71 -11.35 -8.15
N PRO A 132 -2.81 -11.60 -7.18
CA PRO A 132 -2.45 -10.64 -6.14
C PRO A 132 -2.05 -9.26 -6.67
N VAL A 133 -2.61 -8.19 -6.10
CA VAL A 133 -2.35 -6.78 -6.43
C VAL A 133 -2.06 -5.94 -5.19
N SER A 134 -1.68 -4.68 -5.35
CA SER A 134 -1.60 -3.73 -4.23
C SER A 134 -2.96 -3.10 -3.91
N ALA A 135 -3.12 -2.63 -2.67
CA ALA A 135 -4.29 -1.86 -2.24
C ALA A 135 -4.56 -0.62 -3.15
N SER A 136 -3.50 -0.06 -3.73
CA SER A 136 -3.54 1.08 -4.67
C SER A 136 -4.22 0.72 -5.97
N TYR A 137 -3.92 -0.47 -6.49
CA TYR A 137 -4.57 -1.00 -7.67
C TYR A 137 -6.08 -1.16 -7.42
N VAL A 138 -6.46 -1.68 -6.25
CA VAL A 138 -7.87 -1.85 -5.87
C VAL A 138 -8.58 -0.49 -5.74
N GLY A 139 -7.93 0.51 -5.15
CA GLY A 139 -8.46 1.87 -5.11
C GLY A 139 -8.68 2.45 -6.52
N TYR A 140 -7.72 2.26 -7.43
CA TYR A 140 -7.85 2.67 -8.82
C TYR A 140 -8.96 1.92 -9.55
N LEU A 141 -9.05 0.59 -9.38
CA LEU A 141 -10.10 -0.27 -9.94
C LEU A 141 -11.50 0.23 -9.56
N ASN A 142 -11.70 0.50 -8.27
CA ASN A 142 -12.96 1.01 -7.75
C ASN A 142 -13.29 2.41 -8.31
N LYS A 143 -12.29 3.27 -8.49
CA LYS A 143 -12.47 4.58 -9.13
C LYS A 143 -12.81 4.45 -10.62
N TYR A 144 -12.13 3.54 -11.33
CA TYR A 144 -12.29 3.33 -12.77
C TYR A 144 -13.70 2.88 -13.13
N TYR A 145 -14.26 1.91 -12.40
CA TYR A 145 -15.62 1.42 -12.60
C TYR A 145 -16.68 2.19 -11.81
N MET A 146 -16.26 3.20 -11.04
CA MET A 146 -17.12 3.97 -10.13
C MET A 146 -17.89 3.06 -9.17
N CYS A 147 -17.25 1.99 -8.67
CA CYS A 147 -17.89 0.98 -7.83
C CYS A 147 -18.61 1.61 -6.62
N GLY A 148 -19.72 1.00 -6.22
CA GLY A 148 -20.49 1.43 -5.06
C GLY A 148 -19.74 1.20 -3.74
N CYS A 149 -18.88 0.19 -3.70
CA CYS A 149 -17.92 -0.09 -2.63
C CYS A 149 -16.79 -0.97 -3.18
N GLY A 150 -15.79 -1.27 -2.36
CA GLY A 150 -14.73 -2.21 -2.71
C GLY A 150 -14.11 -2.90 -1.50
N PHE A 151 -13.29 -3.90 -1.74
CA PHE A 151 -12.62 -4.68 -0.71
C PHE A 151 -11.17 -5.01 -1.09
N MET A 152 -10.27 -4.97 -0.12
CA MET A 152 -8.90 -5.47 -0.23
C MET A 152 -8.61 -6.34 0.99
N ALA A 153 -8.25 -7.61 0.76
CA ALA A 153 -7.69 -8.46 1.80
C ALA A 153 -6.16 -8.42 1.73
N THR A 154 -5.50 -8.19 2.86
CA THR A 154 -4.04 -7.99 2.98
C THR A 154 -3.57 -8.35 4.40
N GLU A 155 -2.27 -8.39 4.69
CA GLU A 155 -1.71 -8.40 6.05
C GLU A 155 -1.32 -7.00 6.51
N THR A 156 -1.29 -6.80 7.82
CA THR A 156 -0.83 -5.53 8.39
C THR A 156 0.69 -5.46 8.47
N HIS A 157 1.26 -4.28 8.25
CA HIS A 157 2.68 -4.01 8.49
C HIS A 157 3.09 -4.08 9.97
N ILE A 158 2.13 -4.03 10.90
CA ILE A 158 2.39 -3.93 12.34
C ILE A 158 2.70 -5.32 12.93
N SER A 159 2.10 -6.38 12.36
CA SER A 159 2.29 -7.76 12.77
C SER A 159 2.05 -8.72 11.61
N HIS A 160 3.06 -9.54 11.28
CA HIS A 160 2.95 -10.69 10.36
C HIS A 160 1.94 -11.77 10.84
N ALA A 161 1.38 -11.63 12.05
CA ALA A 161 0.36 -12.54 12.57
C ALA A 161 -1.07 -12.03 12.38
N GLU A 162 -1.26 -10.76 11.97
CA GLU A 162 -2.57 -10.14 11.86
C GLU A 162 -2.95 -9.87 10.41
N CYS A 163 -4.08 -10.44 10.01
CA CYS A 163 -4.71 -10.19 8.73
C CYS A 163 -5.52 -8.88 8.78
N GLN A 164 -5.63 -8.22 7.64
CA GLN A 164 -6.37 -7.00 7.43
C GLN A 164 -7.41 -7.18 6.31
N TYR A 165 -8.63 -6.73 6.57
CA TYR A 165 -9.70 -6.69 5.58
C TYR A 165 -10.17 -5.26 5.40
N VAL A 166 -9.59 -4.58 4.41
CA VAL A 166 -9.81 -3.17 4.09
C VAL A 166 -11.07 -3.02 3.25
N ILE A 167 -11.89 -2.03 3.60
CA ILE A 167 -13.15 -1.73 2.91
C ILE A 167 -13.04 -0.35 2.28
N TYR A 168 -13.31 -0.28 0.97
CA TYR A 168 -13.42 0.97 0.24
C TYR A 168 -14.88 1.43 0.25
N GLY A 169 -15.06 2.69 0.66
CA GLY A 169 -16.37 3.29 0.84
C GLY A 169 -17.04 3.73 -0.47
N ILE A 170 -18.20 4.35 -0.31
CA ILE A 170 -19.03 4.84 -1.40
C ILE A 170 -18.38 6.10 -1.98
N GLY A 171 -17.99 6.03 -3.25
CA GLY A 171 -17.51 7.18 -4.03
C GLY A 171 -15.99 7.33 -4.08
N TYR A 172 -15.40 6.90 -5.21
CA TYR A 172 -14.05 7.28 -5.68
C TYR A 172 -12.83 6.53 -5.11
N GLY A 173 -12.99 5.33 -4.56
CA GLY A 173 -11.86 4.43 -4.27
C GLY A 173 -11.02 4.82 -3.05
N SER A 174 -11.57 5.60 -2.11
CA SER A 174 -11.00 5.76 -0.75
C SER A 174 -11.53 4.70 0.21
N THR A 175 -10.75 4.45 1.27
CA THR A 175 -11.15 3.62 2.41
C THR A 175 -12.42 4.18 3.07
N LEU A 176 -13.23 3.30 3.65
CA LEU A 176 -14.45 3.62 4.37
C LEU A 176 -14.12 4.37 5.67
N THR A 177 -14.47 5.65 5.75
CA THR A 177 -14.25 6.51 6.92
C THR A 177 -15.55 6.83 7.65
N ALA A 178 -15.46 7.42 8.85
CA ALA A 178 -16.62 7.92 9.58
C ALA A 178 -17.30 9.06 8.79
N PRO A 179 -18.64 9.18 8.80
CA PRO A 179 -19.60 8.42 9.60
C PRO A 179 -20.00 7.06 9.00
N HIS A 180 -19.53 6.71 7.80
CA HIS A 180 -19.97 5.49 7.11
C HIS A 180 -19.50 4.22 7.83
N SER A 181 -18.25 4.17 8.30
CA SER A 181 -17.73 3.03 9.08
C SER A 181 -18.55 2.78 10.35
N THR A 182 -18.84 3.83 11.12
CA THR A 182 -19.67 3.74 12.34
C THR A 182 -21.06 3.18 12.06
N ASN A 183 -21.72 3.67 11.01
CA ASN A 183 -23.06 3.19 10.64
C ASN A 183 -23.08 1.71 10.24
N VAL A 184 -22.01 1.22 9.60
CA VAL A 184 -21.87 -0.19 9.25
C VAL A 184 -21.65 -1.03 10.52
N SER A 185 -20.79 -0.57 11.43
CA SER A 185 -20.56 -1.24 12.73
C SER A 185 -21.86 -1.37 13.51
N GLU A 186 -22.66 -0.31 13.59
CA GLU A 186 -23.99 -0.36 14.23
C GLU A 186 -24.94 -1.36 13.57
N MET A 187 -24.91 -1.48 12.23
CA MET A 187 -25.72 -2.46 11.51
C MET A 187 -25.31 -3.92 11.80
N ILE A 188 -24.01 -4.17 11.98
CA ILE A 188 -23.47 -5.47 12.38
C ILE A 188 -23.93 -5.83 13.79
N SER A 189 -23.85 -4.88 14.72
CA SER A 189 -24.16 -5.10 16.15
C SER A 189 -25.66 -5.19 16.46
N ALA A 190 -26.55 -4.73 15.58
CA ALA A 190 -27.98 -4.63 15.84
C ALA A 190 -28.77 -5.96 15.76
N ASP A 191 -28.13 -7.13 15.90
CA ASP A 191 -28.77 -8.47 15.83
C ASP A 191 -29.69 -8.66 14.60
N ASN A 192 -29.33 -8.04 13.46
CA ASN A 192 -30.04 -8.20 12.21
C ASN A 192 -29.79 -9.59 11.64
N SER A 193 -30.79 -10.49 11.71
CA SER A 193 -30.64 -11.90 11.29
C SER A 193 -30.16 -12.07 9.84
N HIS A 194 -30.56 -11.17 8.94
CA HIS A 194 -30.14 -11.15 7.52
C HIS A 194 -28.67 -10.76 7.30
N ILE A 195 -28.03 -10.16 8.30
CA ILE A 195 -26.62 -9.75 8.29
C ILE A 195 -25.77 -10.76 9.05
N PHE A 196 -26.26 -11.19 10.21
CA PHE A 196 -25.51 -12.02 11.14
C PHE A 196 -25.38 -13.47 10.69
N VAL A 197 -26.35 -14.01 9.94
CA VAL A 197 -26.23 -15.35 9.37
C VAL A 197 -25.57 -15.27 7.99
N PRO A 198 -24.43 -15.93 7.74
CA PRO A 198 -23.84 -15.98 6.40
C PRO A 198 -24.83 -16.58 5.39
N HIS A 199 -24.91 -15.98 4.19
CA HIS A 199 -25.85 -16.43 3.17
C HIS A 199 -25.63 -17.94 2.85
N PRO A 200 -26.67 -18.79 2.89
CA PRO A 200 -26.51 -20.25 2.73
C PRO A 200 -25.83 -20.68 1.43
N GLY A 201 -26.00 -19.88 0.36
CA GLY A 201 -25.32 -20.09 -0.92
C GLY A 201 -23.78 -20.11 -0.85
N LEU A 202 -23.18 -19.52 0.18
CA LEU A 202 -21.73 -19.54 0.41
C LEU A 202 -21.19 -20.94 0.72
N GLN A 203 -22.03 -21.89 1.17
CA GLN A 203 -21.65 -23.30 1.30
C GLN A 203 -21.23 -23.94 -0.03
N SER A 204 -21.65 -23.33 -1.15
CA SER A 204 -21.26 -23.72 -2.50
C SER A 204 -20.52 -22.58 -3.20
N LEU A 205 -19.52 -22.01 -2.52
CA LEU A 205 -18.73 -20.86 -2.99
C LEU A 205 -18.33 -20.97 -4.47
N GLU A 206 -17.73 -22.10 -4.86
CA GLU A 206 -17.30 -22.35 -6.24
C GLU A 206 -18.44 -22.21 -7.25
N LYS A 207 -19.60 -22.81 -6.96
CA LYS A 207 -20.76 -22.74 -7.85
C LYS A 207 -21.30 -21.31 -7.99
N VAL A 208 -21.19 -20.50 -6.93
CA VAL A 208 -21.59 -19.09 -6.97
C VAL A 208 -20.66 -18.31 -7.89
N LEU A 209 -19.35 -18.51 -7.78
CA LEU A 209 -18.34 -17.86 -8.62
C LEU A 209 -18.48 -18.30 -10.10
N GLU A 210 -18.62 -19.61 -10.35
CA GLU A 210 -18.85 -20.19 -11.69
C GLU A 210 -20.10 -19.56 -12.34
N LYS A 211 -21.23 -19.54 -11.63
CA LYS A 211 -22.46 -18.90 -12.11
C LYS A 211 -22.28 -17.40 -12.33
N GLY A 212 -21.47 -16.74 -11.49
CA GLY A 212 -21.07 -15.35 -11.67
C GLY A 212 -20.36 -15.11 -13.00
N LEU A 213 -19.41 -15.98 -13.35
CA LEU A 213 -18.69 -15.93 -14.63
C LEU A 213 -19.63 -16.20 -15.82
N GLU A 214 -20.45 -17.25 -15.74
CA GLU A 214 -21.43 -17.61 -16.78
C GLU A 214 -22.43 -16.49 -17.06
N SER A 215 -22.91 -15.84 -16.00
CA SER A 215 -23.85 -14.70 -16.09
C SER A 215 -23.17 -13.36 -16.39
N ARG A 216 -21.84 -13.32 -16.45
CA ARG A 216 -21.01 -12.10 -16.58
C ARG A 216 -21.23 -11.08 -15.46
N LEU A 217 -21.75 -11.52 -14.31
CA LEU A 217 -21.78 -10.70 -13.11
C LEU A 217 -20.42 -10.69 -12.41
N LEU A 218 -19.61 -11.75 -12.55
CA LEU A 218 -18.22 -11.77 -12.13
C LEU A 218 -17.31 -11.48 -13.32
N VAL A 219 -16.51 -10.44 -13.21
CA VAL A 219 -15.49 -10.05 -14.19
C VAL A 219 -14.12 -10.20 -13.54
N MET A 220 -13.31 -11.13 -14.05
CA MET A 220 -11.93 -11.31 -13.61
C MET A 220 -11.03 -10.29 -14.29
N ILE A 221 -10.25 -9.55 -13.50
CA ILE A 221 -9.35 -8.49 -13.93
C ILE A 221 -7.92 -9.03 -13.93
N ASP A 222 -7.41 -9.36 -15.12
CA ASP A 222 -6.01 -9.75 -15.33
C ASP A 222 -5.14 -8.56 -15.77
N GLN A 223 -3.84 -8.77 -15.99
CA GLN A 223 -2.91 -7.71 -16.43
C GLN A 223 -3.24 -7.12 -17.81
N GLU A 224 -3.97 -7.86 -18.65
CA GLU A 224 -4.33 -7.45 -20.00
C GLU A 224 -5.68 -6.71 -20.07
N HIS A 225 -6.43 -6.70 -18.96
CA HIS A 225 -7.70 -6.00 -18.84
C HIS A 225 -7.54 -4.49 -19.05
N GLU A 226 -8.57 -3.83 -19.57
CA GLU A 226 -8.54 -2.39 -19.89
C GLU A 226 -8.22 -1.49 -18.69
N VAL A 227 -8.72 -1.82 -17.49
CA VAL A 227 -8.42 -1.10 -16.25
C VAL A 227 -6.96 -1.27 -15.84
N SER A 228 -6.38 -2.46 -16.05
CA SER A 228 -4.97 -2.73 -15.80
C SER A 228 -4.11 -1.90 -16.75
N LYS A 229 -4.45 -1.88 -18.04
CA LYS A 229 -3.78 -1.05 -19.05
C LYS A 229 -3.90 0.45 -18.74
N ALA A 230 -5.08 0.89 -18.27
CA ALA A 230 -5.31 2.26 -17.86
C ALA A 230 -4.49 2.62 -16.62
N TYR A 231 -4.46 1.76 -15.61
CA TYR A 231 -3.64 1.91 -14.41
C TYR A 231 -2.16 2.05 -14.77
N HIS A 232 -1.61 1.10 -15.54
CA HIS A 232 -0.21 1.16 -15.98
C HIS A 232 0.07 2.38 -16.88
N GLY A 233 -0.89 2.79 -17.71
CA GLY A 233 -0.80 4.01 -18.52
C GLY A 233 -0.71 5.27 -17.67
N ASP A 234 -1.56 5.37 -16.64
CA ASP A 234 -1.56 6.49 -15.70
C ASP A 234 -0.32 6.45 -14.79
N LEU A 235 0.17 5.27 -14.41
CA LEU A 235 1.41 5.13 -13.64
C LEU A 235 2.62 5.68 -14.40
N LYS A 236 2.66 5.61 -15.74
CA LYS A 236 3.76 6.21 -16.53
C LYS A 236 3.91 7.72 -16.31
N LEU A 237 2.90 8.40 -15.77
CA LEU A 237 3.02 9.79 -15.31
C LEU A 237 3.97 9.94 -14.11
N LEU A 238 4.12 8.89 -13.29
CA LEU A 238 5.08 8.82 -12.19
C LEU A 238 6.48 8.47 -12.65
N LYS A 239 6.65 8.00 -13.88
CA LYS A 239 7.98 7.94 -14.46
C LYS A 239 8.45 9.37 -14.59
N TYR A 240 9.61 9.70 -14.05
CA TYR A 240 10.07 11.09 -14.02
C TYR A 240 11.05 11.40 -15.13
N PHE A 241 11.90 10.43 -15.47
CA PHE A 241 12.88 10.61 -16.53
C PHE A 241 12.42 9.93 -17.82
N SER A 242 12.71 10.49 -18.99
CA SER A 242 12.61 9.78 -20.28
C SER A 242 13.84 8.90 -20.49
N ARG A 243 14.27 8.19 -19.44
CA ARG A 243 15.49 7.40 -19.42
C ARG A 243 15.15 5.92 -19.55
N GLU A 244 15.86 5.24 -20.45
CA GLU A 244 15.83 3.79 -20.53
C GLU A 244 17.11 3.24 -19.89
N TYR A 245 16.95 2.39 -18.87
CA TYR A 245 18.08 1.83 -18.15
C TYR A 245 18.50 0.52 -18.83
N ARG A 246 19.51 0.62 -19.70
CA ARG A 246 20.07 -0.50 -20.51
C ARG A 246 21.43 -0.95 -19.97
N LYS A 247 21.87 -2.17 -20.36
CA LYS A 247 23.15 -2.79 -19.97
C LYS A 247 24.39 -1.88 -20.09
N ARG A 248 24.44 -1.00 -21.10
CA ARG A 248 25.60 -0.14 -21.38
C ARG A 248 25.60 1.18 -20.59
N MET A 249 24.56 1.45 -19.80
CA MET A 249 24.54 2.65 -18.97
C MET A 249 25.58 2.55 -17.86
N ARG A 250 26.32 3.65 -17.65
CA ARG A 250 27.26 3.78 -16.54
C ARG A 250 26.58 3.37 -15.25
N THR A 251 27.17 2.44 -14.52
CA THR A 251 26.70 2.04 -13.18
C THR A 251 27.83 2.37 -12.21
N SER A 252 27.68 3.42 -11.40
CA SER A 252 28.70 3.82 -10.41
C SER A 252 28.45 3.22 -9.02
N PHE A 253 27.24 2.73 -8.77
CA PHE A 253 26.84 2.06 -7.53
C PHE A 253 25.71 1.05 -7.76
N ARG A 254 25.45 0.22 -6.76
CA ARG A 254 24.31 -0.69 -6.69
C ARG A 254 23.38 -0.32 -5.53
N ILE A 255 22.13 -0.74 -5.65
CA ILE A 255 21.05 -0.57 -4.68
C ILE A 255 20.72 -1.94 -4.08
N GLY A 256 20.94 -2.11 -2.78
CA GLY A 256 20.45 -3.26 -2.03
C GLY A 256 18.97 -3.09 -1.69
N CYS A 257 18.17 -4.11 -1.90
CA CYS A 257 16.72 -4.07 -1.63
C CYS A 257 16.35 -5.19 -0.66
N PHE A 258 15.78 -4.81 0.48
CA PHE A 258 15.13 -5.72 1.42
C PHE A 258 13.63 -5.48 1.35
N LEU A 259 12.88 -6.45 0.83
CA LEU A 259 11.44 -6.30 0.58
C LEU A 259 10.66 -7.16 1.58
N LEU A 260 9.99 -6.51 2.54
CA LEU A 260 9.21 -7.21 3.56
C LEU A 260 7.83 -7.60 3.00
N GLY A 261 7.41 -8.84 3.28
CA GLY A 261 6.12 -9.37 2.81
C GLY A 261 6.06 -9.65 1.30
N MET A 262 7.17 -9.52 0.57
CA MET A 262 7.26 -9.80 -0.86
C MET A 262 7.96 -11.13 -1.12
N HIS A 263 7.20 -12.22 -1.14
CA HIS A 263 7.72 -13.53 -1.55
C HIS A 263 7.91 -13.63 -3.07
N ASP A 264 7.16 -12.85 -3.85
CA ASP A 264 7.26 -12.83 -5.31
C ASP A 264 8.04 -11.60 -5.82
N ARG A 265 9.32 -11.82 -6.12
CA ARG A 265 10.21 -10.80 -6.73
C ARG A 265 9.80 -10.44 -8.16
N CYS A 266 9.01 -11.26 -8.84
CA CYS A 266 8.61 -11.01 -10.23
C CYS A 266 7.77 -9.74 -10.36
N LYS A 267 6.96 -9.37 -9.37
CA LYS A 267 6.19 -8.12 -9.39
C LYS A 267 7.10 -6.89 -9.40
N VAL A 268 8.10 -6.84 -8.51
CA VAL A 268 9.04 -5.71 -8.46
C VAL A 268 9.81 -5.60 -9.76
N ILE A 269 10.29 -6.72 -10.28
CA ILE A 269 10.99 -6.77 -11.57
C ILE A 269 10.08 -6.28 -12.69
N SER A 270 8.82 -6.74 -12.74
CA SER A 270 7.82 -6.32 -13.73
C SER A 270 7.57 -4.81 -13.67
N ILE A 271 7.44 -4.23 -12.48
CA ILE A 271 7.26 -2.78 -12.30
C ILE A 271 8.51 -2.03 -12.77
N LEU A 272 9.70 -2.45 -12.35
CA LEU A 272 10.96 -1.83 -12.81
C LEU A 272 11.12 -1.90 -14.34
N GLN A 273 10.71 -2.99 -14.97
CA GLN A 273 10.77 -3.18 -16.43
C GLN A 273 9.71 -2.35 -17.16
N ASN A 274 8.45 -2.51 -16.80
CA ASN A 274 7.32 -2.01 -17.57
C ASN A 274 7.03 -0.53 -17.28
N LEU A 275 7.22 -0.10 -16.03
CA LEU A 275 6.98 1.28 -15.61
C LEU A 275 8.24 2.13 -15.77
N PHE A 276 9.36 1.67 -15.21
CA PHE A 276 10.60 2.46 -15.16
C PHE A 276 11.58 2.15 -16.30
N GLN A 277 11.28 1.19 -17.19
CA GLN A 277 12.10 0.82 -18.36
C GLN A 277 13.53 0.39 -18.01
N PHE A 278 13.68 -0.31 -16.89
CA PHE A 278 14.91 -1.06 -16.62
C PHE A 278 14.91 -2.36 -17.42
N SER A 279 15.89 -2.53 -18.31
CA SER A 279 16.13 -3.84 -18.94
C SER A 279 16.53 -4.89 -17.89
N THR A 280 16.31 -6.17 -18.18
CA THR A 280 16.70 -7.28 -17.30
C THR A 280 18.17 -7.21 -16.89
N ASP A 281 19.07 -6.90 -17.83
CA ASP A 281 20.50 -6.71 -17.56
C ASP A 281 20.75 -5.54 -16.58
N ALA A 282 20.02 -4.43 -16.73
CA ALA A 282 20.17 -3.27 -15.86
C ALA A 282 19.67 -3.56 -14.44
N ILE A 283 18.60 -4.34 -14.31
CA ILE A 283 18.12 -4.79 -13.00
C ILE A 283 19.20 -5.65 -12.34
N GLN A 284 19.71 -6.66 -13.05
CA GLN A 284 20.74 -7.57 -12.55
C GLN A 284 22.06 -6.86 -12.18
N SER A 285 22.43 -5.80 -12.91
CA SER A 285 23.67 -5.07 -12.64
C SER A 285 23.55 -4.01 -11.54
N ARG A 286 22.34 -3.55 -11.22
CA ARG A 286 22.09 -2.42 -10.31
C ARG A 286 21.44 -2.81 -9.00
N PHE A 287 20.53 -3.76 -9.01
CA PHE A 287 19.74 -4.12 -7.84
C PHE A 287 20.26 -5.43 -7.25
N VAL A 288 20.35 -5.46 -5.92
CA VAL A 288 20.70 -6.65 -5.15
C VAL A 288 19.56 -6.93 -4.19
N PHE A 289 18.71 -7.90 -4.54
CA PHE A 289 17.58 -8.29 -3.70
C PHE A 289 18.04 -9.25 -2.61
N PHE A 290 17.95 -8.83 -1.35
CA PHE A 290 18.27 -9.67 -0.21
C PHE A 290 17.18 -10.72 0.00
N GLU A 291 17.58 -11.91 0.47
CA GLU A 291 16.63 -12.91 0.93
C GLU A 291 16.16 -12.57 2.35
N ASP A 292 14.86 -12.79 2.58
CA ASP A 292 14.28 -12.72 3.91
C ASP A 292 14.63 -14.01 4.66
N THR A 293 15.53 -13.89 5.63
CA THR A 293 16.18 -15.05 6.26
C THR A 293 15.97 -15.11 7.76
N GLN A 294 15.28 -14.15 8.38
CA GLN A 294 15.17 -14.09 9.84
C GLN A 294 13.73 -13.93 10.33
N PRO A 295 13.19 -14.90 11.09
CA PRO A 295 11.91 -14.73 11.75
C PRO A 295 11.98 -13.59 12.78
N GLY A 296 11.02 -12.67 12.74
CA GLY A 296 10.90 -11.55 13.69
C GLY A 296 11.28 -10.17 13.15
N LEU A 297 11.77 -10.07 11.90
CA LEU A 297 11.93 -8.80 11.20
C LEU A 297 10.56 -8.30 10.73
N THR A 298 9.93 -7.44 11.55
CA THR A 298 8.56 -6.96 11.32
C THR A 298 8.46 -5.58 10.70
N SER A 299 9.56 -4.83 10.59
CA SER A 299 9.52 -3.50 9.97
C SER A 299 10.81 -3.14 9.23
N PRO A 300 10.74 -2.27 8.19
CA PRO A 300 11.90 -1.76 7.49
C PRO A 300 13.00 -1.18 8.39
N GLU A 301 12.62 -0.44 9.43
CA GLU A 301 13.54 0.21 10.37
C GLU A 301 14.34 -0.82 11.19
N LYS A 302 13.75 -2.00 11.47
CA LYS A 302 14.47 -3.11 12.12
C LYS A 302 15.35 -3.89 11.14
N CYS A 303 15.00 -3.88 9.86
CA CYS A 303 15.74 -4.60 8.81
C CYS A 303 16.98 -3.86 8.33
N ILE A 304 17.00 -2.53 8.43
CA ILE A 304 18.03 -1.71 7.77
C ILE A 304 19.44 -2.06 8.21
N SER A 305 19.68 -2.30 9.50
CA SER A 305 20.99 -2.69 10.02
C SER A 305 21.46 -4.03 9.44
N VAL A 306 20.58 -5.03 9.46
CA VAL A 306 20.85 -6.37 8.88
C VAL A 306 21.10 -6.28 7.37
N ALA A 307 20.35 -5.42 6.68
CA ALA A 307 20.52 -5.20 5.25
C ALA A 307 21.86 -4.49 4.93
N CYS A 308 22.29 -3.55 5.76
CA CYS A 308 23.61 -2.92 5.68
C CYS A 308 24.74 -3.95 5.91
N ASP A 309 24.64 -4.81 6.93
CA ASP A 309 25.62 -5.87 7.18
C ASP A 309 25.73 -6.84 5.98
N LYS A 310 24.60 -7.21 5.38
CA LYS A 310 24.56 -8.00 4.14
C LYS A 310 25.23 -7.25 2.98
N ALA A 311 24.99 -5.95 2.84
CA ALA A 311 25.62 -5.13 1.82
C ALA A 311 27.15 -5.05 2.02
N ASP A 312 27.62 -4.89 3.25
CA ASP A 312 29.05 -4.86 3.59
C ASP A 312 29.74 -6.20 3.30
N ALA A 313 29.08 -7.32 3.62
CA ALA A 313 29.58 -8.65 3.28
C ALA A 313 29.73 -8.81 1.76
N ILE A 314 28.73 -8.39 0.97
CA ILE A 314 28.80 -8.44 -0.49
C ILE A 314 29.88 -7.51 -1.03
N ASN A 315 29.97 -6.28 -0.50
CA ASN A 315 30.98 -5.29 -0.88
C ASN A 315 32.40 -5.79 -0.59
N SER A 316 32.61 -6.46 0.55
CA SER A 316 33.91 -7.03 0.93
C SER A 316 34.36 -8.16 0.01
N CYS A 317 33.42 -8.84 -0.66
CA CYS A 317 33.72 -9.88 -1.65
C CYS A 317 33.99 -9.33 -3.05
N ILE A 318 33.81 -8.03 -3.30
CA ILE A 318 34.10 -7.43 -4.60
C ILE A 318 35.61 -7.38 -4.78
N THR A 319 36.13 -8.16 -5.73
CA THR A 319 37.53 -8.03 -6.16
C THR A 319 37.69 -6.77 -7.02
N ALA A 320 38.90 -6.21 -7.08
CA ALA A 320 39.23 -4.92 -7.69
C ALA A 320 38.83 -4.75 -9.18
N ASP A 321 38.25 -5.76 -9.82
CA ASP A 321 37.81 -5.71 -11.20
C ASP A 321 36.48 -6.49 -11.37
N ARG A 322 35.33 -5.82 -11.14
CA ARG A 322 34.16 -5.75 -12.08
C ARG A 322 32.76 -5.40 -11.54
N ALA A 323 32.53 -5.18 -10.24
CA ALA A 323 31.19 -4.74 -9.77
C ALA A 323 31.27 -3.44 -8.96
N PRO A 324 30.43 -2.42 -9.24
CA PRO A 324 30.31 -1.24 -8.39
C PRO A 324 29.86 -1.62 -6.96
N PRO A 325 30.25 -0.87 -5.92
CA PRO A 325 29.80 -1.16 -4.56
C PRO A 325 28.29 -0.89 -4.41
N ILE A 326 27.66 -1.61 -3.49
CA ILE A 326 26.35 -1.25 -2.96
C ILE A 326 26.57 0.00 -2.11
N LYS A 327 25.98 1.13 -2.53
CA LYS A 327 26.07 2.40 -1.78
C LYS A 327 24.74 2.80 -1.15
N ILE A 328 23.64 2.21 -1.60
CA ILE A 328 22.30 2.53 -1.13
C ILE A 328 21.63 1.21 -0.74
N VAL A 329 20.98 1.19 0.41
CA VAL A 329 20.13 0.09 0.85
C VAL A 329 18.73 0.64 1.09
N MET A 330 17.72 -0.03 0.54
CA MET A 330 16.31 0.30 0.72
C MET A 330 15.60 -0.88 1.37
N CYS A 331 15.00 -0.64 2.52
CA CYS A 331 14.07 -1.56 3.18
C CYS A 331 12.66 -1.03 2.98
N ILE A 332 11.80 -1.80 2.32
CA ILE A 332 10.44 -1.37 1.95
C ILE A 332 9.47 -2.51 2.24
N ASP A 333 8.32 -2.20 2.84
CA ASP A 333 7.20 -3.13 2.95
C ASP A 333 6.33 -3.07 1.68
N ILE A 334 5.69 -4.18 1.33
CA ILE A 334 4.91 -4.28 0.08
C ILE A 334 3.79 -3.22 -0.02
N ASN A 335 3.22 -2.86 1.13
CA ASN A 335 2.14 -1.89 1.25
C ASN A 335 2.64 -0.44 1.32
N ALA A 336 3.96 -0.19 1.24
CA ALA A 336 4.57 1.14 1.39
C ALA A 336 4.07 1.93 2.63
N GLU A 337 3.78 1.23 3.72
CA GLU A 337 3.41 1.86 4.99
C GLU A 337 4.66 2.29 5.76
N ALA A 338 5.77 1.58 5.55
CA ALA A 338 7.06 1.88 6.13
C ALA A 338 8.19 1.77 5.10
N ILE A 339 9.17 2.65 5.23
CA ILE A 339 10.38 2.65 4.43
C ILE A 339 11.55 3.11 5.28
N CYS A 340 12.71 2.52 5.06
CA CYS A 340 13.96 2.97 5.62
C CYS A 340 15.05 2.87 4.55
N LEU A 341 15.93 3.87 4.50
CA LEU A 341 17.00 3.94 3.52
C LEU A 341 18.33 4.14 4.24
N ALA A 342 19.39 3.49 3.75
CA ALA A 342 20.74 3.76 4.21
C ALA A 342 21.66 4.15 3.05
N GLU A 343 22.46 5.18 3.27
CA GLU A 343 23.50 5.66 2.37
C GLU A 343 24.88 5.31 2.92
N LEU A 344 25.75 4.71 2.11
CA LEU A 344 27.14 4.49 2.46
C LEU A 344 27.98 5.73 2.14
N ILE A 345 28.41 6.45 3.18
CA ILE A 345 29.21 7.66 3.08
C ILE A 345 30.70 7.31 3.21
N GLU A 346 31.51 7.82 2.28
CA GLU A 346 32.98 7.73 2.35
C GLU A 346 33.52 8.80 3.31
N SER A 347 34.38 8.42 4.25
CA SER A 347 34.96 9.38 5.19
C SER A 347 35.87 10.39 4.47
N SER A 348 35.58 11.67 4.63
CA SER A 348 36.38 12.79 4.11
C SER A 348 37.79 12.88 4.73
N THR A 349 38.02 12.22 5.87
CA THR A 349 39.33 12.09 6.51
C THR A 349 39.94 10.74 6.16
N GLY A 350 40.95 10.74 5.28
CA GLY A 350 41.64 9.53 4.83
C GLY A 350 42.13 8.67 6.00
N GLY A 351 41.41 7.58 6.30
CA GLY A 351 41.74 6.64 7.37
C GLY A 351 40.54 5.93 8.01
N CYS A 352 39.33 6.48 7.95
CA CYS A 352 38.13 5.83 8.50
C CYS A 352 37.43 4.94 7.46
N GLN A 353 36.92 3.79 7.90
CA GLN A 353 36.08 2.94 7.06
C GLN A 353 34.78 3.66 6.68
N PRO A 354 34.21 3.39 5.48
CA PRO A 354 32.90 3.90 5.10
C PRO A 354 31.84 3.57 6.16
N GLN A 355 30.90 4.48 6.37
CA GLN A 355 29.84 4.32 7.36
C GLN A 355 28.46 4.48 6.72
N TRP A 356 27.51 3.66 7.16
CA TRP A 356 26.11 3.77 6.78
C TRP A 356 25.45 4.91 7.56
N CYS A 357 24.94 5.89 6.84
CA CYS A 357 24.00 6.89 7.35
C CYS A 357 22.58 6.38 7.09
N ILE A 358 21.76 6.30 8.13
CA ILE A 358 20.38 5.82 8.02
C ILE A 358 19.46 7.03 7.93
N HIS A 359 18.65 7.05 6.88
CA HIS A 359 17.58 8.01 6.65
C HIS A 359 16.26 7.39 7.07
N ASP A 360 15.58 8.10 7.95
CA ASP A 360 14.30 7.65 8.47
C ASP A 360 13.15 8.04 7.53
N ARG A 361 11.97 7.74 8.04
CA ARG A 361 10.69 8.06 7.42
C ARG A 361 10.54 9.53 7.00
N ASP A 362 10.93 10.43 7.90
CA ASP A 362 10.69 11.86 7.74
C ASP A 362 11.70 12.45 6.75
N ASP A 363 12.94 11.97 6.78
CA ASP A 363 13.96 12.29 5.77
C ASP A 363 13.51 11.92 4.35
N ILE A 364 12.93 10.72 4.20
CA ILE A 364 12.46 10.22 2.90
C ILE A 364 11.21 10.98 2.43
N ASN A 365 10.31 11.33 3.36
CA ASN A 365 9.18 12.21 3.08
C ASN A 365 9.65 13.57 2.57
N ALA A 366 10.57 14.21 3.28
CA ALA A 366 11.12 15.51 2.90
C ALA A 366 11.83 15.44 1.54
N PHE A 367 12.59 14.38 1.28
CA PHE A 367 13.22 14.14 -0.01
C PHE A 367 12.18 14.07 -1.15
N ALA A 368 11.14 13.26 -0.97
CA ALA A 368 10.07 13.08 -1.97
C ALA A 368 9.23 14.36 -2.17
N ALA A 369 8.90 15.05 -1.08
CA ALA A 369 8.13 16.30 -1.09
C ALA A 369 8.87 17.41 -1.85
N ASN A 370 10.11 17.70 -1.45
CA ASN A 370 10.94 18.72 -2.11
C ASN A 370 11.14 18.41 -3.59
N TRP A 371 11.39 17.14 -3.92
CA TRP A 371 11.52 16.73 -5.31
C TRP A 371 10.24 16.97 -6.11
N CYS A 372 9.07 16.61 -5.57
CA CYS A 372 7.79 16.86 -6.24
C CYS A 372 7.56 18.35 -6.45
N VAL A 373 7.87 19.16 -5.44
CA VAL A 373 7.67 20.61 -5.48
C VAL A 373 8.50 21.25 -6.60
N GLU A 374 9.78 20.92 -6.69
CA GLU A 374 10.68 21.42 -7.72
C GLU A 374 10.23 21.04 -9.14
N ASN A 375 9.75 19.82 -9.30
CA ASN A 375 9.50 19.26 -10.63
C ASN A 375 8.05 19.46 -11.11
N LEU A 376 7.10 19.70 -10.22
CA LEU A 376 5.73 20.06 -10.60
C LEU A 376 5.58 21.57 -10.78
N ASN A 377 6.43 22.38 -10.12
CA ASN A 377 6.43 23.83 -10.26
C ASN A 377 7.28 24.32 -11.45
N GLY A 378 6.78 24.09 -12.66
CA GLY A 378 7.32 24.73 -13.87
C GLY A 378 8.40 23.95 -14.61
N ASN A 379 8.65 22.68 -14.29
CA ASN A 379 9.56 21.83 -15.05
C ASN A 379 9.00 21.57 -16.48
N PRO A 380 9.70 22.01 -17.54
CA PRO A 380 9.19 21.88 -18.91
C PRO A 380 8.94 20.44 -19.35
N THR A 381 9.72 19.48 -18.85
CA THR A 381 9.60 18.04 -19.17
C THR A 381 8.33 17.46 -18.56
N VAL A 382 8.08 17.76 -17.29
CA VAL A 382 6.88 17.31 -16.57
C VAL A 382 5.64 17.94 -17.18
N LEU A 383 5.67 19.25 -17.45
CA LEU A 383 4.58 19.96 -18.12
C LEU A 383 4.31 19.41 -19.54
N ALA A 384 5.35 19.05 -20.29
CA ALA A 384 5.19 18.43 -21.61
C ALA A 384 4.50 17.06 -21.51
N ARG A 385 4.88 16.21 -20.56
CA ARG A 385 4.23 14.91 -20.32
C ARG A 385 2.79 15.04 -19.85
N LEU A 386 2.52 15.96 -18.91
CA LEU A 386 1.16 16.26 -18.47
C LEU A 386 0.30 16.66 -19.66
N LYS A 387 0.85 17.50 -20.56
CA LYS A 387 0.19 17.90 -21.81
C LYS A 387 -0.03 16.72 -22.77
N GLU A 388 0.95 15.85 -22.97
CA GLU A 388 0.83 14.63 -23.79
C GLU A 388 -0.30 13.71 -23.30
N HIS A 389 -0.44 13.57 -21.99
CA HIS A 389 -1.47 12.74 -21.35
C HIS A 389 -2.80 13.47 -21.13
N ARG A 390 -2.93 14.70 -21.67
CA ARG A 390 -4.12 15.56 -21.50
C ARG A 390 -4.49 15.81 -20.04
N ALA A 391 -3.52 15.77 -19.13
CA ALA A 391 -3.68 16.16 -17.75
C ALA A 391 -3.58 17.69 -17.64
N LYS A 392 -4.52 18.30 -16.92
CA LYS A 392 -4.48 19.73 -16.60
C LYS A 392 -3.80 19.90 -15.25
N TYR A 393 -2.75 20.71 -15.21
CA TYR A 393 -2.14 21.18 -13.97
C TYR A 393 -2.85 22.47 -13.55
N ASP A 394 -3.58 22.43 -12.44
CA ASP A 394 -4.06 23.64 -11.76
C ASP A 394 -3.00 24.07 -10.76
N ARG A 395 -2.70 25.37 -10.69
CA ARG A 395 -1.47 25.93 -10.08
C ARG A 395 -1.30 25.71 -8.56
N GLY A 396 -2.19 25.00 -7.88
CA GLY A 396 -2.10 24.77 -6.45
C GLY A 396 -1.39 23.47 -6.13
N MET A 397 -0.21 23.55 -5.51
CA MET A 397 0.49 22.39 -4.97
C MET A 397 0.47 22.44 -3.45
N TYR A 398 0.18 21.30 -2.83
CA TYR A 398 -0.07 21.27 -1.40
C TYR A 398 0.75 20.16 -0.76
N VAL A 399 1.41 20.49 0.36
CA VAL A 399 2.17 19.49 1.13
C VAL A 399 1.37 19.11 2.38
N HIS A 400 1.34 17.82 2.66
CA HIS A 400 0.53 17.23 3.73
C HIS A 400 1.23 17.32 5.11
N ASP A 401 0.46 17.49 6.18
CA ASP A 401 1.01 17.56 7.55
C ASP A 401 1.49 16.21 8.13
N HIS A 402 1.00 15.05 7.65
CA HIS A 402 1.54 13.75 8.09
C HIS A 402 2.96 13.45 7.57
N SER A 403 3.47 14.22 6.61
CA SER A 403 4.91 14.25 6.27
C SER A 403 5.77 14.92 7.34
N ILE A 404 5.13 15.49 8.38
CA ILE A 404 5.66 16.58 9.19
C ILE A 404 5.53 16.23 10.66
N ARG A 405 6.40 15.35 11.16
CA ARG A 405 6.70 15.25 12.60
C ARG A 405 7.98 15.96 13.00
N THR A 406 8.85 16.29 12.05
CA THR A 406 10.03 17.10 12.31
C THR A 406 9.66 18.58 12.35
N SER A 407 10.45 19.38 13.07
CA SER A 407 10.45 20.84 13.07
C SER A 407 10.91 21.48 11.73
N SER A 408 10.79 20.73 10.62
CA SER A 408 10.99 21.18 9.24
C SER A 408 9.83 21.96 8.54
N PRO A 409 8.66 22.29 9.15
CA PRO A 409 7.49 22.77 8.40
C PRO A 409 7.64 24.13 7.70
N HIS A 410 8.60 24.97 8.11
CA HIS A 410 8.63 26.36 7.66
C HIS A 410 9.33 26.58 6.31
N PHE A 411 9.99 25.56 5.74
CA PHE A 411 10.86 25.75 4.58
C PHE A 411 10.18 25.55 3.22
N GLU A 412 9.34 24.51 3.08
CA GLU A 412 8.76 24.10 1.77
C GLU A 412 7.77 25.13 1.19
N VAL A 413 7.12 25.91 2.06
CA VAL A 413 6.19 26.97 1.66
C VAL A 413 6.84 28.35 1.54
N ALA A 414 7.99 28.57 2.19
CA ALA A 414 8.72 29.83 2.07
C ALA A 414 9.52 29.93 0.76
N ARG A 415 9.90 28.80 0.15
CA ARG A 415 10.76 28.75 -1.05
C ARG A 415 9.99 28.85 -2.36
N TYR A 416 8.67 28.61 -2.36
CA TYR A 416 7.84 28.59 -3.55
C TYR A 416 6.54 29.38 -3.34
N ASP A 417 6.35 30.47 -4.08
CA ASP A 417 5.22 31.39 -3.90
C ASP A 417 3.83 30.76 -4.15
N ASP A 418 3.77 29.58 -4.79
CA ASP A 418 2.54 28.89 -5.20
C ASP A 418 2.24 27.61 -4.36
N THR A 419 2.94 27.37 -3.24
CA THR A 419 2.67 26.22 -2.35
C THR A 419 1.81 26.62 -1.14
N ALA A 420 0.88 25.75 -0.75
CA ALA A 420 0.00 25.97 0.41
C ALA A 420 -0.07 24.72 1.31
N HIS A 421 -0.30 24.92 2.61
CA HIS A 421 -0.46 23.82 3.58
C HIS A 421 -1.92 23.35 3.67
N ILE A 422 -2.13 22.04 3.83
CA ILE A 422 -3.42 21.46 4.22
C ILE A 422 -3.28 20.84 5.61
N ASP A 423 -4.04 21.39 6.54
CA ASP A 423 -4.23 20.84 7.88
C ASP A 423 -4.99 19.50 7.78
N SER A 424 -4.38 18.44 8.34
CA SER A 424 -4.95 17.08 8.43
C SER A 424 -6.38 17.01 8.96
N SER A 425 -6.82 17.99 9.75
CA SER A 425 -8.19 18.04 10.30
C SER A 425 -9.25 18.57 9.31
N LYS A 426 -8.84 19.12 8.16
CA LYS A 426 -9.72 19.74 7.13
C LYS A 426 -9.63 19.08 5.76
N GLU A 427 -8.84 18.01 5.67
CA GLU A 427 -8.54 17.15 4.51
C GLU A 427 -9.75 17.03 3.55
N ASP A 428 -10.85 16.44 4.01
CA ASP A 428 -12.02 16.11 3.17
C ASP A 428 -12.76 17.30 2.53
N LYS A 429 -12.66 18.53 3.09
CA LYS A 429 -13.46 19.70 2.67
C LYS A 429 -12.71 20.65 1.72
N GLU A 430 -11.41 20.83 1.90
CA GLU A 430 -10.59 21.70 1.04
C GLU A 430 -10.01 20.94 -0.16
N GLU A 431 -9.79 19.62 -0.04
CA GLU A 431 -9.37 18.73 -1.14
C GLU A 431 -10.38 18.63 -2.29
N ARG A 432 -11.68 18.71 -1.99
CA ARG A 432 -12.75 18.68 -3.02
C ARG A 432 -12.73 19.91 -3.94
N LYS A 433 -12.04 20.98 -3.55
CA LYS A 433 -11.99 22.25 -4.29
C LYS A 433 -10.72 22.42 -5.13
N CYS A 434 -9.61 21.81 -4.71
CA CYS A 434 -8.29 22.06 -5.30
C CYS A 434 -7.78 20.77 -5.98
N GLY A 435 -7.56 20.79 -7.30
CA GLY A 435 -7.00 19.67 -8.07
C GLY A 435 -5.52 19.39 -7.81
N ALA A 436 -5.14 19.39 -6.53
CA ALA A 436 -3.78 19.50 -6.00
C ALA A 436 -3.01 18.17 -5.96
N VAL A 437 -1.69 18.27 -6.11
CA VAL A 437 -0.74 17.18 -5.84
C VAL A 437 -0.30 17.23 -4.39
N CYS A 438 -0.50 16.13 -3.66
CA CYS A 438 0.07 15.88 -2.34
C CYS A 438 1.34 15.05 -2.49
N ALA A 439 2.46 15.52 -1.93
CA ALA A 439 3.76 14.85 -2.05
C ALA A 439 4.25 14.37 -0.67
N CYS A 440 3.94 13.13 -0.30
CA CYS A 440 4.57 12.40 0.80
C CYS A 440 4.77 10.92 0.41
N TYR A 441 5.67 10.15 1.04
CA TYR A 441 5.83 8.73 0.68
C TYR A 441 4.63 7.88 1.17
N GLN A 442 4.00 8.26 2.30
CA GLN A 442 2.71 7.69 2.74
C GLN A 442 1.55 8.09 1.81
N GLY A 443 1.80 9.07 0.94
CA GLY A 443 0.81 9.61 0.04
C GLY A 443 1.47 10.42 -1.08
N PHE A 444 1.85 9.72 -2.14
CA PHE A 444 1.50 10.21 -3.48
C PHE A 444 -0.03 10.15 -3.64
N GLN A 445 -0.77 10.59 -2.61
CA GLN A 445 -2.18 10.41 -2.44
C GLN A 445 -2.83 11.46 -3.32
N ARG A 446 -3.38 10.96 -4.41
CA ARG A 446 -4.39 11.55 -5.28
C ARG A 446 -3.95 12.68 -6.23
N SER A 447 -3.98 12.29 -7.50
CA SER A 447 -4.81 12.85 -8.57
C SER A 447 -4.67 14.33 -8.88
N VAL A 448 -3.63 14.63 -9.68
CA VAL A 448 -3.91 15.39 -10.91
C VAL A 448 -4.83 14.53 -11.78
N HIS A 449 -6.15 14.65 -11.59
CA HIS A 449 -7.24 14.08 -12.41
C HIS A 449 -7.31 12.55 -12.62
N LYS A 450 -6.23 11.76 -12.50
CA LYS A 450 -6.19 10.34 -12.89
C LYS A 450 -5.20 9.46 -12.11
N VAL A 451 -4.07 9.99 -11.66
CA VAL A 451 -3.06 9.18 -10.98
C VAL A 451 -3.48 8.89 -9.54
N THR A 452 -3.55 7.61 -9.19
CA THR A 452 -3.87 7.16 -7.83
C THR A 452 -2.68 6.37 -7.33
N THR A 453 -1.99 6.90 -6.32
CA THR A 453 -0.90 6.20 -5.64
C THR A 453 -1.21 6.20 -4.16
N ALA A 454 -2.04 5.24 -3.76
CA ALA A 454 -1.84 4.70 -2.42
C ALA A 454 -0.57 3.83 -2.46
N ARG A 455 0.15 3.70 -1.35
CA ARG A 455 0.62 2.43 -0.76
C ARG A 455 1.05 1.27 -1.68
N ASP A 456 1.99 1.47 -2.62
CA ASP A 456 2.65 0.38 -3.36
C ASP A 456 4.18 0.48 -3.25
N GLY A 457 4.77 -0.44 -2.49
CA GLY A 457 6.20 -0.47 -2.21
C GLY A 457 7.09 -0.65 -3.44
N ALA A 458 6.60 -1.37 -4.45
CA ALA A 458 7.36 -1.61 -5.67
C ALA A 458 7.41 -0.37 -6.57
N ILE A 459 6.32 0.40 -6.62
CA ILE A 459 6.29 1.69 -7.31
C ILE A 459 7.18 2.69 -6.58
N LEU A 460 7.09 2.76 -5.25
CA LEU A 460 7.92 3.65 -4.44
C LEU A 460 9.41 3.33 -4.59
N LEU A 461 9.78 2.05 -4.59
CA LEU A 461 11.14 1.60 -4.87
C LEU A 461 11.64 2.13 -6.23
N GLY A 462 10.84 1.97 -7.28
CA GLY A 462 11.22 2.42 -8.61
C GLY A 462 11.37 3.94 -8.72
N ILE A 463 10.49 4.71 -8.06
CA ILE A 463 10.60 6.17 -7.95
C ILE A 463 11.92 6.54 -7.28
N LEU A 464 12.17 6.05 -6.06
CA LEU A 464 13.38 6.41 -5.31
C LEU A 464 14.65 5.97 -6.02
N ALA A 465 14.63 4.79 -6.67
CA ALA A 465 15.75 4.32 -7.45
C ALA A 465 16.04 5.25 -8.64
N GLU A 466 15.03 5.69 -9.41
CA GLU A 466 15.23 6.65 -10.50
C GLU A 466 15.86 7.96 -9.97
N LEU A 467 15.32 8.50 -8.87
CA LEU A 467 15.77 9.75 -8.27
C LEU A 467 17.23 9.70 -7.80
N ILE A 468 17.57 8.65 -7.04
CA ILE A 468 18.91 8.49 -6.50
C ILE A 468 19.91 8.19 -7.62
N ILE A 469 19.53 7.40 -8.63
CA ILE A 469 20.39 7.22 -9.81
C ILE A 469 20.64 8.57 -10.50
N ASP A 470 19.63 9.41 -10.67
CA ASP A 470 19.81 10.74 -11.26
C ASP A 470 20.77 11.63 -10.45
N LEU A 471 20.61 11.62 -9.13
CA LEU A 471 21.46 12.37 -8.21
C LEU A 471 22.94 11.94 -8.35
N TYR A 472 23.24 10.65 -8.24
CA TYR A 472 24.63 10.15 -8.22
C TYR A 472 25.29 10.04 -9.59
N GLU A 473 24.56 9.65 -10.64
CA GLU A 473 25.14 9.34 -11.95
C GLU A 473 24.96 10.46 -12.97
N PHE A 474 23.99 11.34 -12.75
CA PHE A 474 23.61 12.40 -13.68
C PHE A 474 23.60 13.78 -13.04
N SER A 475 24.17 13.91 -11.83
CA SER A 475 24.35 15.17 -11.09
C SER A 475 23.05 15.96 -10.93
N GLY A 476 21.93 15.26 -10.77
CA GLY A 476 20.61 15.87 -10.68
C GLY A 476 20.18 16.62 -11.94
N SER A 477 20.75 16.33 -13.12
CA SER A 477 20.39 17.01 -14.37
C SER A 477 18.92 16.84 -14.77
N GLY A 478 18.23 15.83 -14.22
CA GLY A 478 16.79 15.67 -14.35
C GLY A 478 15.98 16.39 -13.27
N ILE A 479 16.62 16.85 -12.19
CA ILE A 479 16.03 17.61 -11.08
C ILE A 479 16.22 19.10 -11.37
N SER A 480 15.13 19.83 -11.63
CA SER A 480 15.20 21.28 -11.83
C SER A 480 15.33 22.00 -10.48
N ILE A 481 16.49 21.90 -9.84
CA ILE A 481 16.76 22.64 -8.60
C ILE A 481 16.71 24.14 -8.95
N LYS A 482 15.66 24.85 -8.53
CA LYS A 482 15.61 26.32 -8.60
C LYS A 482 16.61 26.87 -7.59
N LYS A 483 17.87 26.94 -7.99
CA LYS A 483 18.96 27.43 -7.14
C LYS A 483 18.85 28.93 -6.99
N SER A 484 19.02 29.43 -5.76
CA SER A 484 19.54 30.79 -5.59
C SER A 484 20.91 30.84 -6.28
N ALA A 485 21.28 31.96 -6.90
CA ALA A 485 22.49 32.07 -7.74
C ALA A 485 23.82 31.72 -7.01
N ASN A 486 23.78 31.44 -5.69
CA ASN A 486 24.93 31.19 -4.83
C ASN A 486 24.99 29.78 -4.20
N GLU A 487 24.00 28.89 -4.41
CA GLU A 487 24.04 27.52 -3.87
C GLU A 487 24.62 26.54 -4.91
N LYS A 488 25.89 26.15 -4.73
CA LYS A 488 26.45 24.96 -5.38
C LYS A 488 26.34 23.78 -4.42
N LEU A 489 25.89 22.63 -4.92
CA LEU A 489 26.09 21.36 -4.24
C LEU A 489 27.58 21.04 -4.32
N ASP A 490 28.23 20.93 -3.16
CA ASP A 490 29.64 20.57 -3.06
C ASP A 490 29.85 19.05 -3.30
N SER A 491 28.81 18.22 -3.10
CA SER A 491 28.72 16.84 -3.59
C SER A 491 27.27 16.45 -3.99
N ASN A 492 27.08 15.32 -4.70
CA ASN A 492 25.77 14.82 -5.14
C ASN A 492 25.30 13.61 -4.30
N THR A 493 25.37 13.71 -2.97
CA THR A 493 24.89 12.66 -2.04
C THR A 493 23.45 12.88 -1.63
N LEU A 494 22.77 11.80 -1.20
CA LEU A 494 21.39 11.90 -0.69
C LEU A 494 21.36 12.70 0.61
N GLY A 495 22.28 12.43 1.53
CA GLY A 495 22.40 13.16 2.79
C GLY A 495 22.63 14.66 2.61
N GLU A 496 23.50 15.09 1.69
CA GLU A 496 23.67 16.52 1.42
C GLU A 496 22.46 17.13 0.74
N TYR A 497 21.80 16.41 -0.18
CA TYR A 497 20.56 16.89 -0.76
C TYR A 497 19.55 17.16 0.36
N ILE A 498 19.30 16.19 1.26
CA ILE A 498 18.41 16.37 2.42
C ILE A 498 18.88 17.54 3.30
N ASN A 499 20.18 17.62 3.61
CA ASN A 499 20.75 18.67 4.46
C ASN A 499 20.59 20.09 3.89
N ILE A 500 20.66 20.27 2.58
CA ILE A 500 20.42 21.59 1.96
C ILE A 500 19.01 22.09 2.27
N PHE A 501 18.03 21.20 2.44
CA PHE A 501 16.67 21.57 2.82
C PHE A 501 16.48 21.66 4.34
N THR A 502 17.42 21.19 5.17
CA THR A 502 17.32 21.23 6.65
C THR A 502 18.27 22.24 7.33
N GLU A 503 19.47 22.53 6.79
CA GLU A 503 20.51 23.38 7.41
C GLU A 503 20.29 24.90 7.26
N SER A 504 19.47 25.35 6.30
CA SER A 504 19.16 26.78 6.06
C SER A 504 18.33 27.46 7.17
N ILE A 505 18.29 26.88 8.37
CA ILE A 505 17.53 27.36 9.54
C ILE A 505 18.45 27.83 10.68
N THR A 506 19.77 27.59 10.63
CA THR A 506 20.69 28.08 11.69
C THR A 506 21.35 29.45 11.43
N SER A 507 21.05 30.12 10.32
CA SER A 507 21.65 31.43 9.97
C SER A 507 20.66 32.59 10.06
#